data_AF-A0A971W780-F1
#
_entry.id   AF-A0A971W780-F1
#
_cell.length_a   1.000
_cell.length_b   1.000
_cell.length_c   1.000
_cell.angle_alpha   90.00
_cell.angle_beta   90.00
_cell.angle_gamma   90.00
#
_symmetry.space_group_name_H-M   'P 1'
#
loop_
_entity.id
_entity.type
_entity.pdbx_description
1 polymer ?
#
loop_
_entity_poly.entity_id
_entity_poly.type
_entity_poly.pdbx_seq_one_letter_code
_entity_poly.pdbx_strand_id
1 'polypeptide(L)'
;MNTKGVFSLYTEFGLKDIEFLTHYKKLAPAAQRELLEYMRYLLCKQYKREVIVAVFHNKLLNNLLNSLIGLIQGDDIDISHITRRVIQIKELYYALFEKVHNNYAELIEDLDSNEAVKEFGRNGFANLEQAISSKHISRIKMEIIEFYQGFQSLARHHRGRKIVAV
;
A
#
# COMPACT_ATOMS: atom_id res chain seq x y z
N MET A 1 -34.84 -5.10 -22.33
CA MET A 1 -33.69 -4.82 -21.44
C MET A 1 -33.43 -6.08 -20.62
N ASN A 2 -32.37 -6.81 -20.93
CA ASN A 2 -31.97 -8.01 -20.19
C ASN A 2 -30.46 -7.92 -19.99
N THR A 3 -30.03 -7.39 -18.85
CA THR A 3 -28.62 -7.27 -18.45
C THR A 3 -28.11 -8.65 -18.08
N LYS A 4 -27.58 -9.36 -19.08
CA LYS A 4 -26.75 -10.54 -18.83
C LYS A 4 -25.48 -10.07 -18.14
N GLY A 5 -25.40 -10.33 -16.84
CA GLY A 5 -24.17 -10.25 -16.08
C GLY A 5 -23.12 -11.12 -16.77
N VAL A 6 -22.03 -10.51 -17.18
CA VAL A 6 -20.87 -11.23 -17.69
C VAL A 6 -20.22 -11.89 -16.48
N PHE A 7 -20.54 -13.16 -16.24
CA PHE A 7 -19.73 -14.00 -15.38
C PHE A 7 -18.40 -14.19 -16.10
N SER A 8 -17.34 -13.58 -15.56
CA SER A 8 -15.97 -13.92 -15.94
C SER A 8 -15.78 -15.40 -15.61
N LEU A 9 -15.72 -16.25 -16.64
CA LEU A 9 -15.39 -17.67 -16.51
C LEU A 9 -13.94 -17.75 -16.05
N TYR A 10 -13.73 -17.87 -14.75
CA TYR A 10 -12.45 -18.27 -14.18
C TYR A 10 -12.06 -19.60 -14.82
N THR A 11 -10.98 -19.57 -15.61
CA THR A 11 -10.34 -20.72 -16.22
C THR A 11 -9.89 -21.72 -15.13
N GLU A 12 -10.38 -22.95 -15.26
CA GLU A 12 -10.11 -24.19 -14.51
C GLU A 12 -10.58 -24.24 -13.03
N PHE A 13 -11.87 -24.60 -12.84
CA PHE A 13 -12.34 -25.18 -11.58
C PHE A 13 -11.73 -26.59 -11.38
N GLY A 14 -10.93 -26.75 -10.35
CA GLY A 14 -10.39 -28.06 -9.94
C GLY A 14 -11.34 -28.82 -9.01
N LEU A 15 -11.03 -30.10 -8.77
CA LEU A 15 -11.78 -30.95 -7.84
C LEU A 15 -11.88 -30.35 -6.42
N LYS A 16 -10.82 -29.65 -5.98
CA LYS A 16 -10.79 -28.97 -4.67
C LYS A 16 -11.77 -27.80 -4.58
N ASP A 17 -11.98 -27.08 -5.67
CA ASP A 17 -12.93 -25.96 -5.70
C ASP A 17 -14.36 -26.48 -5.65
N ILE A 18 -14.65 -27.56 -6.38
CA ILE A 18 -15.94 -28.26 -6.32
C ILE A 18 -16.20 -28.81 -4.92
N GLU A 19 -15.19 -29.42 -4.31
CA GLU A 19 -15.28 -29.95 -2.95
C GLU A 19 -15.56 -28.84 -1.93
N PHE A 20 -14.83 -27.73 -2.00
CA PHE A 20 -15.04 -26.57 -1.12
C PHE A 20 -16.45 -25.98 -1.28
N LEU A 21 -16.89 -25.74 -2.52
CA LEU A 21 -18.23 -25.20 -2.80
C LEU A 21 -19.33 -26.17 -2.31
N THR A 22 -19.13 -27.47 -2.47
CA THR A 22 -20.06 -28.49 -2.01
C THR A 22 -20.18 -28.49 -0.48
N HIS A 23 -19.06 -28.41 0.23
CA HIS A 23 -19.06 -28.30 1.69
C HIS A 23 -19.69 -26.99 2.16
N TYR A 24 -19.35 -25.87 1.53
CA TYR A 24 -19.93 -24.58 1.83
C TYR A 24 -21.46 -24.58 1.69
N LYS A 25 -21.99 -25.15 0.61
CA LYS A 25 -23.44 -25.24 0.36
C LYS A 25 -24.18 -26.12 1.37
N LYS A 26 -23.50 -27.05 2.04
CA LYS A 26 -24.07 -27.89 3.11
C LYS A 26 -24.12 -27.16 4.47
N LEU A 27 -23.39 -26.06 4.64
CA LEU A 27 -23.44 -25.27 5.89
C LEU A 27 -24.81 -24.63 6.07
N ALA A 28 -25.23 -24.45 7.32
CA ALA A 28 -26.40 -23.63 7.64
C ALA A 28 -26.21 -22.18 7.15
N PRO A 29 -27.28 -21.44 6.78
CA PRO A 29 -27.16 -20.07 6.27
C PRO A 29 -26.43 -19.10 7.22
N ALA A 30 -26.49 -19.32 8.53
CA ALA A 30 -25.71 -18.55 9.50
C ALA A 30 -24.19 -18.81 9.35
N ALA A 31 -23.78 -20.07 9.36
CA ALA A 31 -22.38 -20.47 9.18
C ALA A 31 -21.80 -20.07 7.81
N GLN A 32 -22.63 -20.06 6.75
CA GLN A 32 -22.23 -19.54 5.44
C GLN A 32 -21.86 -18.05 5.47
N ARG A 33 -22.65 -17.24 6.20
CA ARG A 33 -22.39 -15.80 6.38
C ARG A 33 -21.14 -15.58 7.21
N GLU A 34 -21.02 -16.26 8.34
CA GLU A 34 -19.83 -16.17 9.21
C GLU A 34 -18.55 -16.55 8.46
N LEU A 35 -18.57 -17.60 7.64
CA LEU A 35 -17.41 -17.97 6.83
C LEU A 35 -17.03 -16.89 5.82
N LEU A 36 -18.01 -16.31 5.12
CA LEU A 36 -17.76 -15.22 4.17
C LEU A 36 -17.19 -13.98 4.87
N GLU A 37 -17.73 -13.62 6.03
CA GLU A 37 -17.22 -12.52 6.86
C GLU A 37 -15.78 -12.77 7.31
N TYR A 38 -15.48 -13.99 7.73
CA TYR A 38 -14.13 -14.38 8.13
C TYR A 38 -13.15 -14.35 6.94
N MET A 39 -13.56 -14.85 5.77
CA MET A 39 -12.73 -14.77 4.55
C MET A 39 -12.47 -13.31 4.15
N ARG A 40 -13.48 -12.44 4.23
CA ARG A 40 -13.31 -11.00 3.99
C ARG A 40 -12.32 -10.38 4.98
N TYR A 41 -12.43 -10.73 6.26
CA TYR A 41 -11.47 -10.29 7.28
C TYR A 41 -10.03 -10.72 6.95
N LEU A 42 -9.83 -11.98 6.55
CA LEU A 42 -8.52 -12.49 6.16
C LEU A 42 -7.96 -11.78 4.93
N LEU A 43 -8.78 -11.56 3.91
CA LEU A 43 -8.40 -10.83 2.70
C LEU A 43 -7.99 -9.39 3.03
N CYS A 44 -8.74 -8.67 3.87
CA CYS A 44 -8.37 -7.34 4.35
C CYS A 44 -7.03 -7.34 5.11
N LYS A 45 -6.76 -8.37 5.91
CA LYS A 45 -5.49 -8.52 6.64
C LYS A 45 -4.33 -8.81 5.69
N GLN A 46 -4.55 -9.60 4.66
CA GLN A 46 -3.56 -9.91 3.63
C GLN A 46 -3.25 -8.66 2.79
N TYR A 47 -4.28 -7.96 2.33
CA TYR A 47 -4.16 -6.70 1.60
C TYR A 47 -3.26 -5.70 2.35
N LYS A 48 -3.57 -5.40 3.61
CA LYS A 48 -2.76 -4.50 4.47
C LYS A 48 -1.29 -4.90 4.52
N ARG A 49 -1.03 -6.20 4.64
CA ARG A 49 0.33 -6.74 4.69
C ARG A 49 1.05 -6.55 3.35
N GLU A 50 0.39 -6.89 2.26
CA GLU A 50 0.98 -6.82 0.92
C GLU A 50 1.25 -5.38 0.49
N VAL A 51 0.36 -4.44 0.80
CA VAL A 51 0.58 -3.01 0.55
C VAL A 51 1.82 -2.51 1.28
N ILE A 52 1.95 -2.83 2.58
CA ILE A 52 3.12 -2.44 3.39
C ILE A 52 4.40 -2.99 2.78
N VAL A 53 4.42 -4.27 2.39
CA VAL A 53 5.60 -4.91 1.80
C VAL A 53 5.93 -4.29 0.45
N ALA A 54 4.92 -4.12 -0.41
CA ALA A 54 5.09 -3.60 -1.76
C ALA A 54 5.64 -2.17 -1.78
N VAL A 55 5.25 -1.34 -0.81
CA VAL A 55 5.70 0.05 -0.72
C VAL A 55 6.95 0.17 0.16
N PHE A 56 6.86 -0.14 1.45
CA PHE A 56 7.93 0.19 2.42
C PHE A 56 9.15 -0.72 2.35
N HIS A 57 9.00 -1.94 1.83
CA HIS A 57 10.13 -2.87 1.62
C HIS A 57 10.63 -2.89 0.18
N ASN A 58 10.16 -1.98 -0.67
CA ASN A 58 10.65 -1.86 -2.03
C ASN A 58 12.08 -1.31 -2.06
N LYS A 59 13.01 -2.09 -2.62
CA LYS A 59 14.43 -1.71 -2.69
C LYS A 59 14.68 -0.45 -3.52
N LEU A 60 13.96 -0.28 -4.63
CA LEU A 60 14.12 0.87 -5.51
C LEU A 60 13.63 2.16 -4.81
N LEU A 61 12.47 2.09 -4.16
CA LEU A 61 11.93 3.22 -3.41
C LEU A 61 12.85 3.63 -2.26
N ASN A 62 13.38 2.66 -1.51
CA ASN A 62 14.38 2.92 -0.46
C ASN A 62 15.67 3.57 -1.03
N ASN A 63 16.14 3.13 -2.20
CA ASN A 63 17.32 3.74 -2.84
C ASN A 63 17.05 5.18 -3.25
N LEU A 64 15.87 5.48 -3.80
CA LEU A 64 15.48 6.85 -4.16
C LEU A 64 15.40 7.75 -2.92
N LEU A 65 14.88 7.23 -1.80
CA LEU A 65 14.81 7.95 -0.53
C LEU A 65 16.21 8.23 0.05
N ASN A 66 17.11 7.25 0.01
CA ASN A 66 18.50 7.46 0.43
C ASN A 66 19.20 8.50 -0.47
N SER A 67 18.95 8.46 -1.78
CA SER A 67 19.45 9.49 -2.70
C SER A 67 18.90 10.87 -2.36
N LEU A 68 17.61 10.99 -2.00
CA LEU A 68 17.00 12.26 -1.60
C LEU A 68 17.65 12.81 -0.32
N ILE A 69 17.96 11.96 0.65
CA ILE A 69 18.71 12.35 1.85
C ILE A 69 20.11 12.84 1.48
N GLY A 70 20.81 12.16 0.55
CA GLY A 70 22.12 12.62 0.07
C GLY A 70 22.07 14.02 -0.56
N LEU A 71 20.99 14.36 -1.29
CA LEU A 71 20.84 15.66 -1.94
C LEU A 71 20.75 16.83 -0.94
N ILE A 72 20.31 16.60 0.30
CA ILE A 72 20.15 17.65 1.31
C ILE A 72 21.33 17.78 2.28
N GLN A 73 22.32 16.87 2.17
CA GLN A 73 23.51 16.87 3.02
C GLN A 73 24.59 17.84 2.53
N GLY A 74 24.56 18.26 1.27
CA GLY A 74 25.50 19.23 0.71
C GLY A 74 25.22 20.68 1.15
N ASP A 75 26.24 21.52 0.98
CA ASP A 75 26.15 22.97 1.23
C ASP A 75 25.45 23.72 0.10
N ASP A 76 25.56 23.23 -1.15
CA ASP A 76 24.89 23.79 -2.32
C ASP A 76 23.70 22.90 -2.74
N ILE A 77 22.49 23.37 -2.40
CA ILE A 77 21.27 22.59 -2.60
C ILE A 77 20.53 23.07 -3.83
N ASP A 78 20.48 22.20 -4.83
CA ASP A 78 19.65 22.37 -6.00
C ASP A 78 18.21 21.88 -5.75
N ILE A 79 17.31 22.84 -5.56
CA ILE A 79 15.86 22.58 -5.39
C ILE A 79 15.28 21.85 -6.61
N SER A 80 15.78 22.09 -7.82
CA SER A 80 15.32 21.42 -9.05
C SER A 80 15.61 19.91 -8.98
N HIS A 81 16.82 19.54 -8.56
CA HIS A 81 17.19 18.14 -8.36
C HIS A 81 16.36 17.45 -7.26
N ILE A 82 16.12 18.14 -6.14
CA ILE A 82 15.23 17.66 -5.08
C ILE A 82 13.82 17.42 -5.62
N THR A 83 13.27 18.41 -6.32
CA THR A 83 11.90 18.36 -6.88
C THR A 83 11.74 17.15 -7.79
N ARG A 84 12.68 16.95 -8.73
CA ARG A 84 12.67 15.81 -9.64
C ARG A 84 12.74 14.48 -8.89
N ARG A 85 13.54 14.40 -7.83
CA ARG A 85 13.65 13.19 -7.02
C ARG A 85 12.36 12.90 -6.24
N VAL A 86 11.73 13.92 -5.67
CA VAL A 86 10.44 13.78 -4.96
C VAL A 86 9.35 13.28 -5.91
N ILE A 87 9.28 13.82 -7.14
CA ILE A 87 8.32 13.35 -8.17
C ILE A 87 8.52 11.87 -8.47
N GLN A 88 9.76 11.43 -8.71
CA GLN A 88 10.06 10.01 -8.98
C GLN A 88 9.68 9.10 -7.82
N ILE A 89 9.91 9.53 -6.58
CA ILE A 89 9.51 8.79 -5.38
C ILE A 89 7.98 8.71 -5.32
N LYS A 90 7.28 9.82 -5.54
CA LYS A 90 5.81 9.91 -5.53
C LYS A 90 5.17 8.98 -6.56
N GLU A 91 5.64 9.04 -7.79
CA GLU A 91 5.14 8.19 -8.88
C GLU A 91 5.33 6.70 -8.57
N LEU A 92 6.54 6.31 -8.15
CA LEU A 92 6.81 4.91 -7.80
C LEU A 92 5.99 4.47 -6.58
N TYR A 93 5.85 5.32 -5.56
CA TYR A 93 5.06 5.04 -4.36
C TYR A 93 3.61 4.69 -4.72
N TYR A 94 2.95 5.55 -5.49
CA TYR A 94 1.56 5.34 -5.86
C TYR A 94 1.39 4.21 -6.87
N ALA A 95 2.31 4.03 -7.81
CA ALA A 95 2.27 2.88 -8.72
C ALA A 95 2.34 1.53 -7.98
N LEU A 96 3.18 1.44 -6.94
CA LEU A 96 3.28 0.24 -6.10
C LEU A 96 2.02 0.03 -5.27
N PHE A 97 1.49 1.09 -4.67
CA PHE A 97 0.25 1.06 -3.90
C PHE A 97 -0.94 0.61 -4.76
N GLU A 98 -1.16 1.28 -5.90
CA GLU A 98 -2.28 1.02 -6.81
C GLU A 98 -2.24 -0.38 -7.39
N LYS A 99 -1.05 -0.88 -7.72
CA LYS A 99 -0.89 -2.26 -8.20
C LYS A 99 -1.44 -3.29 -7.20
N VAL A 100 -1.17 -3.11 -5.90
CA VAL A 100 -1.72 -4.00 -4.88
C VAL A 100 -3.20 -3.70 -4.67
N HIS A 101 -3.57 -2.42 -4.52
CA HIS A 101 -4.95 -2.01 -4.30
C HIS A 101 -5.92 -2.57 -5.33
N ASN A 102 -5.59 -2.47 -6.62
CA ASN A 102 -6.46 -2.92 -7.71
C ASN A 102 -6.70 -4.44 -7.65
N ASN A 103 -5.70 -5.23 -7.26
CA ASN A 103 -5.87 -6.69 -7.12
C ASN A 103 -6.88 -7.08 -6.02
N TYR A 104 -7.06 -6.24 -5.00
CA TYR A 104 -7.97 -6.53 -3.87
C TYR A 104 -9.29 -5.77 -3.98
N ALA A 105 -9.32 -4.61 -4.63
CA ALA A 105 -10.54 -3.82 -4.83
C ALA A 105 -11.59 -4.58 -5.67
N GLU A 106 -11.14 -5.49 -6.55
CA GLU A 106 -12.04 -6.40 -7.29
C GLU A 106 -12.65 -7.51 -6.41
N LEU A 107 -12.02 -7.83 -5.27
CA LEU A 107 -12.39 -8.96 -4.41
C LEU A 107 -13.10 -8.52 -3.12
N ILE A 108 -12.87 -7.29 -2.67
CA ILE A 108 -13.37 -6.75 -1.41
C ILE A 108 -14.22 -5.52 -1.73
N GLU A 109 -15.54 -5.68 -1.62
CA GLU A 109 -16.48 -4.56 -1.72
C GLU A 109 -16.16 -3.51 -0.63
N ASP A 110 -16.28 -2.23 -0.97
CA ASP A 110 -15.97 -1.10 -0.09
C ASP A 110 -14.60 -1.19 0.60
N LEU A 111 -13.57 -1.68 -0.12
CA LEU A 111 -12.21 -1.71 0.40
C LEU A 111 -11.77 -0.31 0.80
N ASP A 112 -11.67 -0.08 2.12
CA ASP A 112 -11.33 1.23 2.65
C ASP A 112 -9.96 1.68 2.12
N SER A 113 -9.99 2.71 1.28
CA SER A 113 -8.78 3.27 0.70
C SER A 113 -8.05 4.20 1.67
N ASN A 114 -8.61 4.49 2.85
CA ASN A 114 -7.99 5.29 3.91
C ASN A 114 -6.95 4.49 4.72
N GLU A 115 -6.16 3.67 4.03
CA GLU A 115 -5.09 2.90 4.62
C GLU A 115 -3.96 3.83 5.10
N ALA A 116 -3.34 3.47 6.23
CA ALA A 116 -2.18 4.19 6.79
C ALA A 116 -1.07 4.45 5.75
N VAL A 117 -0.93 3.56 4.76
CA VAL A 117 0.02 3.74 3.64
C VAL A 117 -0.42 4.86 2.71
N LYS A 118 -1.68 4.89 2.26
CA LYS A 118 -2.18 5.95 1.38
C LYS A 118 -2.16 7.31 2.08
N GLU A 119 -2.57 7.33 3.35
CA GLU A 119 -2.62 8.55 4.17
C GLU A 119 -1.21 9.11 4.45
N PHE A 120 -0.26 8.25 4.80
CA PHE A 120 1.15 8.65 4.93
C PHE A 120 1.68 9.28 3.64
N GLY A 121 1.43 8.64 2.49
CA GLY A 121 1.84 9.17 1.20
C GLY A 121 1.19 10.52 0.91
N ARG A 122 -0.13 10.63 1.08
CA ARG A 122 -0.89 11.85 0.82
C ARG A 122 -0.34 13.04 1.61
N ASN A 123 -0.22 12.88 2.92
CA ASN A 123 0.22 13.96 3.81
C ASN A 123 1.70 14.27 3.59
N GLY A 124 2.54 13.23 3.50
CA GLY A 124 3.98 13.40 3.33
C GLY A 124 4.36 14.08 2.03
N PHE A 125 3.76 13.70 0.89
CA PHE A 125 4.04 14.37 -0.38
C PHE A 125 3.47 15.79 -0.43
N ALA A 126 2.28 16.04 0.15
CA ALA A 126 1.74 17.40 0.24
C ALA A 126 2.67 18.34 1.03
N ASN A 127 3.21 17.87 2.15
CA ASN A 127 4.16 18.64 2.94
C ASN A 127 5.47 18.92 2.18
N LEU A 128 6.03 17.91 1.51
CA LEU A 128 7.22 18.06 0.67
C LEU A 128 7.00 19.07 -0.46
N GLU A 129 5.87 18.99 -1.15
CA GLU A 129 5.50 19.90 -2.24
C GLU A 129 5.34 21.33 -1.72
N GLN A 130 4.70 21.52 -0.57
CA GLN A 130 4.59 22.82 0.07
C GLN A 130 5.96 23.38 0.48
N ALA A 131 6.84 22.54 1.03
CA ALA A 131 8.18 22.93 1.44
C ALA A 131 9.02 23.37 0.24
N ILE A 132 9.01 22.58 -0.84
CA ILE A 132 9.70 22.90 -2.10
C ILE A 132 9.19 24.23 -2.66
N SER A 133 7.87 24.41 -2.69
CA SER A 133 7.22 25.64 -3.18
C SER A 133 7.62 26.87 -2.38
N SER A 134 7.90 26.72 -1.08
CA SER A 134 8.35 27.81 -0.21
C SER A 134 9.76 28.32 -0.51
N LYS A 135 10.59 27.53 -1.22
CA LYS A 135 12.02 27.80 -1.49
C LYS A 135 12.90 28.02 -0.25
N HIS A 136 12.38 27.77 0.95
CA HIS A 136 13.14 27.85 2.19
C HIS A 136 13.90 26.54 2.43
N ILE A 137 15.22 26.56 2.18
CA ILE A 137 16.09 25.38 2.27
C ILE A 137 15.97 24.67 3.62
N SER A 138 15.97 25.39 4.74
CA SER A 138 15.84 24.78 6.06
C SER A 138 14.53 24.00 6.23
N ARG A 139 13.42 24.52 5.69
CA ARG A 139 12.12 23.83 5.70
C ARG A 139 12.14 22.60 4.81
N ILE A 140 12.73 22.70 3.61
CA ILE A 140 12.89 21.57 2.69
C ILE A 140 13.67 20.43 3.36
N LYS A 141 14.80 20.75 4.01
CA LYS A 141 15.60 19.76 4.76
C LYS A 141 14.77 19.07 5.84
N MET A 142 14.08 19.86 6.67
CA MET A 142 13.26 19.35 7.77
C MET A 142 12.20 18.37 7.27
N GLU A 143 11.43 18.75 6.25
CA GLU A 143 10.33 17.96 5.71
C GLU A 143 10.83 16.67 5.02
N ILE A 144 11.98 16.72 4.35
CA ILE A 144 12.63 15.52 3.78
C ILE A 144 13.08 14.56 4.89
N ILE A 145 13.66 15.08 5.98
CA ILE A 145 14.08 14.27 7.12
C ILE A 145 12.87 13.63 7.80
N GLU A 146 11.81 14.40 8.05
CA GLU A 146 10.57 13.91 8.66
C GLU A 146 9.90 12.84 7.80
N PHE A 147 9.78 13.07 6.48
CA PHE A 147 9.25 12.09 5.55
C PHE A 147 10.06 10.78 5.57
N TYR A 148 11.40 10.88 5.51
CA TYR A 148 12.27 9.72 5.55
C TYR A 148 12.15 8.94 6.86
N GLN A 149 12.11 9.62 8.01
CA GLN A 149 11.96 8.99 9.32
C GLN A 149 10.59 8.31 9.46
N GLY A 150 9.53 8.97 9.02
CA GLY A 150 8.18 8.39 8.98
C GLY A 150 8.12 7.13 8.13
N PHE A 151 8.74 7.17 6.94
CA PHE A 151 8.83 6.02 6.05
C PHE A 151 9.57 4.84 6.71
N GLN A 152 10.73 5.10 7.32
CA GLN A 152 11.52 4.07 8.00
C GLN A 152 10.78 3.50 9.22
N SER A 153 10.02 4.31 9.95
CA SER A 153 9.19 3.85 11.06
C SER A 153 8.15 2.84 10.61
N LEU A 154 7.40 3.16 9.55
CA LEU A 154 6.38 2.27 8.96
C LEU A 154 7.00 1.00 8.40
N ALA A 155 8.17 1.09 7.76
CA ALA A 155 8.92 -0.07 7.28
C ALA A 155 9.32 -1.05 8.42
N ARG A 156 9.63 -0.53 9.61
CA ARG A 156 10.04 -1.34 10.78
C ARG A 156 8.86 -1.99 11.51
N HIS A 157 7.69 -1.35 11.56
CA HIS A 157 6.52 -1.85 12.28
C HIS A 157 6.05 -3.25 11.79
N HIS A 158 6.30 -3.60 10.53
CA HIS A 158 6.02 -4.96 10.01
C HIS A 158 6.96 -6.04 10.59
N ARG A 159 8.18 -5.70 11.03
CA ARG A 159 9.12 -6.69 11.60
C ARG A 159 8.79 -7.09 13.03
N GLY A 160 8.04 -6.25 13.77
CA GLY A 160 7.71 -6.47 15.19
C GLY A 160 6.62 -7.50 15.47
N ARG A 161 5.88 -7.98 14.45
CA ARG A 161 4.84 -9.02 14.61
C ARG A 161 5.33 -10.43 14.25
N LYS A 162 6.63 -10.70 14.41
CA LYS A 162 7.15 -12.07 14.35
C LYS A 162 6.96 -12.75 15.71
N ILE A 163 5.90 -13.56 15.78
CA ILE A 163 5.76 -14.79 16.58
C ILE A 163 5.78 -14.58 18.11
N VAL A 164 4.58 -14.44 18.70
CA VAL A 164 4.27 -15.14 19.94
C VAL A 164 3.29 -16.24 19.55
N ALA A 165 3.80 -17.47 19.49
CA ALA A 165 2.96 -18.65 19.46
C ALA A 165 2.33 -18.82 20.85
N VAL A 166 1.02 -19.04 20.89
CA VAL A 166 0.34 -19.71 22.02
C VAL A 166 0.00 -21.11 21.54
#